data_AF-A0A969GWB9-F1
#
_entry.id   AF-A0A969GWB9-F1
#
_cell.length_a   1.000
_cell.length_b   1.000
_cell.length_c   1.000
_cell.angle_alpha   90.00
_cell.angle_beta   90.00
_cell.angle_gamma   90.00
#
_symmetry.space_group_name_H-M   'P 1'
#
loop_
_entity.id
_entity.type
_entity.pdbx_description
1 polymer ?
#
loop_
_entity_poly.entity_id
_entity_poly.type
_entity_poly.pdbx_seq_one_letter_code
_entity_poly.pdbx_strand_id
1 'polypeptide(L)'
;MAQLLRYVGGWNVVQAVLRVLLSSVVVGSLIWWFERQHNPHFQHGAVRGIGQGIWFAIVTLGTFGYGDVTPVRLPGRLVAVLWMAVSFFVLADFIATLTAARQASIASLTPESLRGEAVGAIAGTTGNQFLRTQPYQPSSFDAMDGALAALAEGEISGLILDEPTAKYHASLDPTFLLVGERLNREDYGIAVQEGDRVLLESINRTLLELQQRNIFAELDRRWFQQGAL
;
A
#
# COMPACT_ATOMS: atom_id res chain seq x y z
N MET A 1 0.45 17.90 12.97
CA MET A 1 1.69 17.79 12.15
C MET A 1 2.27 16.37 12.13
N ALA A 2 2.47 15.70 13.28
CA ALA A 2 3.08 14.36 13.34
C ALA A 2 2.24 13.23 12.70
N GLN A 3 0.91 13.25 12.82
CA GLN A 3 0.03 12.26 12.17
C GLN A 3 0.00 12.41 10.63
N LEU A 4 0.01 13.63 10.11
CA LEU A 4 0.12 13.91 8.66
C LEU A 4 1.46 13.40 8.09
N LEU A 5 2.56 13.58 8.82
CA LEU A 5 3.86 13.02 8.43
C LEU A 5 3.87 11.49 8.42
N ARG A 6 3.13 10.82 9.32
CA ARG A 6 2.93 9.36 9.27
C ARG A 6 2.16 8.94 8.03
N TYR A 7 1.10 9.66 7.65
CA TYR A 7 0.28 9.36 6.47
C TYR A 7 1.02 9.53 5.13
N VAL A 8 1.99 10.45 5.07
CA VAL A 8 2.73 10.76 3.83
C VAL A 8 4.04 9.94 3.71
N GLY A 9 4.31 9.02 4.63
CA GLY A 9 5.50 8.14 4.55
C GLY A 9 6.75 8.67 5.28
N GLY A 10 6.55 9.54 6.28
CA GLY A 10 7.59 9.99 7.20
C GLY A 10 8.56 11.02 6.61
N TRP A 11 9.66 11.26 7.33
CA TRP A 11 10.65 12.29 7.00
C TRP A 11 11.37 12.02 5.67
N ASN A 12 11.53 10.76 5.30
CA ASN A 12 12.20 10.35 4.07
C ASN A 12 11.44 10.82 2.82
N VAL A 13 10.10 10.75 2.83
CA VAL A 13 9.29 11.26 1.72
C VAL A 13 9.37 12.78 1.62
N VAL A 14 9.40 13.49 2.76
CA VAL A 14 9.63 14.95 2.76
C VAL A 14 10.98 15.30 2.14
N GLN A 15 12.04 14.58 2.49
CA GLN A 15 13.36 14.76 1.87
C GLN A 15 13.35 14.45 0.37
N ALA A 16 12.62 13.42 -0.07
CA ALA A 16 12.47 13.11 -1.49
C ALA A 16 11.74 14.24 -2.26
N VAL A 17 10.64 14.76 -1.73
CA VAL A 17 9.93 15.92 -2.29
C VAL A 17 10.83 17.14 -2.35
N LEU A 18 11.58 17.44 -1.29
CA LEU A 18 12.51 18.57 -1.26
C LEU A 18 13.64 18.41 -2.30
N ARG A 19 14.16 17.20 -2.53
CA ARG A 19 15.16 16.95 -3.60
C ARG A 19 14.58 17.20 -4.99
N VAL A 20 13.33 16.81 -5.24
CA VAL A 20 12.62 17.09 -6.51
C VAL A 20 12.46 18.60 -6.71
N LEU A 21 11.99 19.32 -5.69
CA LEU A 21 11.79 20.77 -5.76
C LEU A 21 13.13 21.52 -5.94
N LEU A 22 14.14 21.17 -5.14
CA LEU A 22 15.46 21.80 -5.20
C LEU A 22 16.14 21.57 -6.56
N SER A 23 16.11 20.33 -7.09
CA SER A 23 16.66 20.04 -8.42
C SER A 23 15.93 20.81 -9.52
N SER A 24 14.59 20.94 -9.43
CA SER A 24 13.80 21.75 -10.37
C SER A 24 14.16 23.23 -10.32
N VAL A 25 14.41 23.79 -9.13
CA VAL A 25 14.89 25.18 -8.95
C VAL A 25 16.28 25.36 -9.56
N VAL A 26 17.20 24.42 -9.33
CA VAL A 26 18.55 24.46 -9.89
C VAL A 26 18.51 24.43 -11.42
N VAL A 27 17.81 23.46 -12.00
CA VAL A 27 17.70 23.34 -13.46
C VAL A 27 16.95 24.51 -14.07
N GLY A 28 15.85 24.94 -13.46
CA GLY A 28 15.09 26.10 -13.93
C GLY A 28 15.92 27.38 -13.95
N SER A 29 16.78 27.57 -12.94
CA SER A 29 17.72 28.69 -12.86
C SER A 29 18.81 28.60 -13.94
N LEU A 30 19.35 27.40 -14.21
CA LEU A 30 20.35 27.18 -15.25
C LEU A 30 19.78 27.44 -16.65
N ILE A 31 18.57 26.93 -16.93
CA ILE A 31 17.89 27.15 -18.20
C ILE A 31 17.61 28.64 -18.38
N TRP A 32 17.06 29.31 -17.37
CA TRP A 32 16.87 30.74 -17.40
C TRP A 32 18.19 31.49 -17.68
N TRP A 33 19.29 31.12 -17.03
CA TRP A 33 20.59 31.76 -17.24
C TRP A 33 21.03 31.73 -18.71
N PHE A 34 20.87 30.59 -19.40
CA PHE A 34 21.26 30.44 -20.80
C PHE A 34 20.23 31.02 -21.79
N GLU A 35 18.95 31.03 -21.44
CA GLU A 35 17.85 31.40 -22.35
C GLU A 35 17.35 32.85 -22.16
N ARG A 36 17.68 33.52 -21.05
CA ARG A 36 17.16 34.86 -20.67
C ARG A 36 17.34 35.98 -21.71
N GLN A 37 18.29 35.84 -22.64
CA GLN A 37 18.54 36.85 -23.68
C GLN A 37 17.92 36.49 -25.03
N HIS A 38 17.52 35.23 -25.24
CA HIS A 38 17.22 34.71 -26.57
C HIS A 38 15.83 34.11 -26.71
N ASN A 39 15.17 33.83 -25.59
CA ASN A 39 13.85 33.24 -25.56
C ASN A 39 12.85 34.21 -24.91
N PRO A 40 11.80 34.66 -25.62
CA PRO A 40 10.78 35.57 -25.08
C PRO A 40 10.14 35.06 -23.78
N HIS A 41 9.98 33.75 -23.62
CA HIS A 41 9.40 33.16 -22.41
C HIS A 41 10.24 33.46 -21.14
N PHE A 42 11.55 33.66 -21.29
CA PHE A 42 12.49 33.85 -20.17
C PHE A 42 12.92 35.30 -19.95
N GLN A 43 12.48 36.24 -20.80
CA GLN A 43 12.91 37.65 -20.80
C GLN A 43 12.15 38.55 -19.81
N HIS A 44 11.05 38.08 -19.21
CA HIS A 44 10.13 38.90 -18.38
C HIS A 44 10.62 39.17 -16.94
N GLY A 45 11.93 39.31 -16.74
CA GLY A 45 12.58 39.49 -15.44
C GLY A 45 12.97 38.18 -14.76
N ALA A 46 13.92 38.26 -13.81
CA ALA A 46 14.55 37.07 -13.20
C ALA A 46 13.55 36.13 -12.51
N VAL A 47 12.63 36.67 -11.71
CA VAL A 47 11.65 35.86 -10.96
C VAL A 47 10.72 35.09 -11.91
N ARG A 48 10.15 35.77 -12.92
CA ARG A 48 9.24 35.15 -13.88
C ARG A 48 9.98 34.17 -14.80
N GLY A 49 11.18 34.50 -15.24
CA GLY A 49 12.00 33.64 -16.09
C GLY A 49 12.47 32.37 -15.39
N ILE A 50 12.92 32.47 -14.13
CA ILE A 50 13.24 31.28 -13.31
C ILE A 50 11.98 30.45 -13.08
N GLY A 51 10.83 31.08 -12.84
CA GLY A 51 9.54 30.39 -12.73
C GLY A 51 9.21 29.56 -13.97
N GLN A 52 9.44 30.09 -15.17
CA GLN A 52 9.26 29.34 -16.43
C GLN A 52 10.27 28.18 -16.57
N GLY A 53 11.50 28.37 -16.09
CA GLY A 53 12.48 27.28 -16.05
C GLY A 53 12.09 26.17 -15.08
N ILE A 54 11.55 26.52 -13.90
CA ILE A 54 11.03 25.57 -12.92
C ILE A 54 9.82 24.82 -13.49
N TRP A 55 8.90 25.55 -14.13
CA TRP A 55 7.75 24.96 -14.84
C TRP A 55 8.21 23.92 -15.86
N PHE A 56 9.16 24.27 -16.72
CA PHE A 56 9.78 23.33 -17.66
C PHE A 56 10.38 22.10 -16.97
N ALA A 57 11.16 22.31 -15.89
CA ALA A 57 11.81 21.23 -15.17
C ALA A 57 10.79 20.25 -14.55
N ILE A 58 9.69 20.77 -13.98
CA ILE A 58 8.62 19.96 -13.38
C ILE A 58 7.85 19.18 -14.45
N VAL A 59 7.45 19.83 -15.55
CA VAL A 59 6.68 19.21 -16.64
C VAL A 59 7.48 18.10 -17.34
N THR A 60 8.79 18.27 -17.46
CA THR A 60 9.69 17.25 -18.03
C THR A 60 10.00 16.13 -17.04
N LEU A 61 10.13 16.42 -15.74
CA LEU A 61 10.29 15.40 -14.71
C LEU A 61 9.06 14.52 -14.56
N GLY A 62 7.86 15.11 -14.61
CA GLY A 62 6.58 14.39 -14.54
C GLY A 62 6.15 13.75 -15.86
N THR A 63 7.04 13.70 -16.87
CA THR A 63 6.81 13.13 -18.21
C THR A 63 5.61 13.70 -19.00
N PHE A 64 4.98 14.79 -18.52
CA PHE A 64 3.84 15.43 -19.17
C PHE A 64 4.22 16.05 -20.52
N GLY A 65 5.35 16.74 -20.57
CA GLY A 65 5.93 17.21 -21.84
C GLY A 65 5.05 18.16 -22.68
N TYR A 66 4.35 19.13 -22.06
CA TYR A 66 3.47 20.07 -22.79
C TYR A 66 4.14 20.81 -23.96
N GLY A 67 5.46 21.00 -23.91
CA GLY A 67 6.24 21.61 -25.00
C GLY A 67 6.00 23.11 -25.20
N ASP A 68 5.25 23.75 -24.30
CA ASP A 68 4.90 25.16 -24.27
C ASP A 68 6.11 26.07 -23.98
N VAL A 69 7.05 25.59 -23.17
CA VAL A 69 8.30 26.28 -22.84
C VAL A 69 9.44 25.33 -23.11
N THR A 70 10.37 25.69 -24.00
CA THR A 70 11.54 24.86 -24.29
C THR A 70 12.79 25.72 -24.54
N PRO A 71 14.00 25.24 -24.18
CA PRO A 71 15.24 25.93 -24.51
C PRO A 71 15.50 25.92 -26.02
N VAL A 72 15.83 27.09 -26.59
CA VAL A 72 16.06 27.20 -28.03
C VAL A 72 17.53 27.10 -28.39
N ARG A 73 18.46 27.43 -27.48
CA ARG A 73 19.91 27.44 -27.76
C ARG A 73 20.59 26.12 -27.43
N LEU A 74 21.73 25.89 -28.09
CA LEU A 74 22.56 24.69 -27.89
C LEU A 74 22.93 24.47 -26.41
N PRO A 75 23.44 25.45 -25.63
CA PRO A 75 23.76 25.23 -24.22
C PRO A 75 22.52 24.92 -23.36
N GLY A 76 21.40 25.62 -23.59
CA GLY A 76 20.14 25.34 -22.89
C GLY A 76 19.58 23.95 -23.22
N ARG A 77 19.72 23.51 -24.47
CA ARG A 77 19.37 22.14 -24.90
C ARG A 77 20.27 21.08 -24.27
N LEU A 78 21.57 21.31 -24.14
CA LEU A 78 22.47 20.40 -23.44
C LEU A 78 22.08 20.23 -21.97
N VAL A 79 21.75 21.34 -21.29
CA VAL A 79 21.23 21.30 -19.91
C VAL A 79 19.91 20.54 -19.86
N ALA A 80 18.99 20.76 -20.79
CA ALA A 80 17.72 20.04 -20.85
C ALA A 80 17.89 18.53 -21.08
N VAL A 81 18.79 18.12 -21.99
CA VAL A 81 19.08 16.70 -22.23
C VAL A 81 19.67 16.04 -20.99
N LEU A 82 20.62 16.70 -20.33
CA LEU A 82 21.18 16.21 -19.07
C LEU A 82 20.10 16.13 -17.99
N TRP A 83 19.22 17.13 -17.90
CA TRP A 83 18.09 17.12 -16.98
C TRP A 83 17.15 15.96 -17.24
N MET A 84 16.77 15.68 -18.48
CA MET A 84 15.91 14.54 -18.81
C MET A 84 16.52 13.19 -18.39
N ALA A 85 17.85 13.05 -18.50
CA ALA A 85 18.54 11.86 -18.02
C ALA A 85 18.54 11.78 -16.48
N VAL A 86 18.83 12.89 -15.80
CA VAL A 86 18.84 12.96 -14.33
C VAL A 86 17.45 12.82 -13.73
N SER A 87 16.43 13.40 -14.36
CA SER A 87 15.04 13.40 -13.88
C SER A 87 14.46 12.00 -13.81
N PHE A 88 14.87 11.10 -14.71
CA PHE A 88 14.52 9.68 -14.64
C PHE A 88 14.96 9.05 -13.32
N PHE A 89 16.21 9.28 -12.89
CA PHE A 89 16.72 8.77 -11.62
C PHE A 89 16.06 9.45 -10.41
N VAL A 90 15.80 10.76 -10.48
CA VAL A 90 15.09 11.49 -9.43
C VAL A 90 13.67 10.95 -9.24
N LEU A 91 12.95 10.69 -10.33
CA LEU A 91 11.61 10.13 -10.28
C LEU A 91 11.63 8.68 -9.75
N ALA A 92 12.59 7.86 -10.19
CA ALA A 92 12.76 6.49 -9.71
C ALA A 92 13.06 6.44 -8.20
N ASP A 93 13.96 7.29 -7.70
CA ASP A 93 14.27 7.39 -6.27
C ASP A 93 13.06 7.86 -5.44
N PHE A 94 12.28 8.80 -5.98
CA PHE A 94 11.04 9.26 -5.34
C PHE A 94 10.02 8.13 -5.20
N ILE A 95 9.75 7.39 -6.29
CA ILE A 95 8.83 6.24 -6.27
C ILE A 95 9.35 5.17 -5.32
N ALA A 96 10.64 4.83 -5.38
CA ALA A 96 11.25 3.82 -4.50
C ALA A 96 11.14 4.20 -3.02
N THR A 97 11.41 5.46 -2.67
CA THR A 97 11.28 5.96 -1.30
C THR A 97 9.83 5.92 -0.82
N LEU A 98 8.87 6.30 -1.68
CA LEU A 98 7.46 6.26 -1.35
C LEU A 98 6.98 4.81 -1.13
N THR A 99 7.37 3.88 -1.99
CA THR A 99 7.07 2.45 -1.86
C THR A 99 7.71 1.87 -0.59
N ALA A 100 8.97 2.17 -0.31
CA ALA A 100 9.65 1.72 0.90
C ALA A 100 8.97 2.27 2.16
N ALA A 101 8.55 3.55 2.15
CA ALA A 101 7.83 4.15 3.26
C ALA A 101 6.45 3.49 3.49
N ARG A 102 5.71 3.19 2.42
CA ARG A 102 4.47 2.41 2.47
C ARG A 102 4.72 1.03 3.05
N GLN A 103 5.72 0.30 2.56
CA GLN A 103 6.05 -1.04 3.05
C GLN A 103 6.44 -1.02 4.54
N ALA A 104 7.24 -0.04 4.96
CA ALA A 104 7.61 0.14 6.35
C ALA A 104 6.39 0.44 7.24
N SER A 105 5.43 1.24 6.74
CA SER A 105 4.19 1.51 7.48
C SER A 105 3.35 0.25 7.66
N ILE A 106 3.24 -0.60 6.63
CA ILE A 106 2.55 -1.89 6.69
C ILE A 106 3.26 -2.84 7.67
N ALA A 107 4.59 -2.93 7.58
CA ALA A 107 5.38 -3.77 8.48
C ALA A 107 5.31 -3.32 9.95
N SER A 108 4.96 -2.05 10.20
CA SER A 108 4.75 -1.53 11.56
C SER A 108 3.36 -1.81 12.12
N LEU A 109 2.42 -2.26 11.28
CA LEU A 109 1.11 -2.68 11.76
C LEU A 109 1.29 -4.00 12.51
N THR A 110 1.07 -3.94 13.81
CA THR A 110 1.00 -5.12 14.68
C THR A 110 -0.32 -5.10 15.44
N PRO A 111 -0.77 -6.23 16.02
CA PRO A 111 -1.91 -6.24 16.91
C PRO A 111 -1.79 -5.17 18.01
N GLU A 112 -0.59 -4.96 18.56
CA GLU A 112 -0.32 -3.92 19.56
C GLU A 112 -0.50 -2.49 19.03
N SER A 113 -0.22 -2.25 17.75
CA SER A 113 -0.40 -0.93 17.13
C SER A 113 -1.88 -0.51 17.05
N LEU A 114 -2.80 -1.47 17.14
CA LEU A 114 -4.25 -1.26 17.12
C LEU A 114 -4.86 -1.16 18.52
N ARG A 115 -4.05 -1.16 19.60
CA ARG A 115 -4.57 -1.02 20.96
C ARG A 115 -5.39 0.25 21.11
N GLY A 116 -6.62 0.10 21.61
CA GLY A 116 -7.56 1.20 21.76
C GLY A 116 -8.17 1.73 20.46
N GLU A 117 -7.81 1.17 19.29
CA GLU A 117 -8.47 1.48 18.02
C GLU A 117 -9.73 0.64 17.84
N ALA A 118 -10.65 1.10 16.98
CA ALA A 118 -11.82 0.33 16.60
C ALA A 118 -11.41 -0.88 15.74
N VAL A 119 -11.77 -2.08 16.18
CA VAL A 119 -11.49 -3.34 15.48
C VAL A 119 -12.78 -4.13 15.33
N GLY A 120 -13.04 -4.61 14.12
CA GLY A 120 -14.25 -5.32 13.76
C GLY A 120 -14.15 -6.84 13.92
N ALA A 121 -15.29 -7.49 14.11
CA ALA A 121 -15.50 -8.92 13.87
C ALA A 121 -16.98 -9.21 13.58
N ILE A 122 -17.29 -10.37 13.00
CA ILE A 122 -18.67 -10.75 12.68
C ILE A 122 -19.39 -11.26 13.94
N ALA A 123 -20.59 -10.75 14.21
CA ALA A 123 -21.40 -11.10 15.36
C ALA A 123 -21.65 -12.62 15.42
N GLY A 124 -21.63 -13.19 16.63
CA GLY A 124 -21.81 -14.63 16.84
C GLY A 124 -20.63 -15.55 16.46
N THR A 125 -19.52 -15.04 15.92
CA THR A 125 -18.35 -15.86 15.55
C THR A 125 -17.33 -16.04 16.67
N THR A 126 -16.42 -17.00 16.53
CA THR A 126 -15.24 -17.17 17.41
C THR A 126 -14.35 -15.94 17.38
N GLY A 127 -14.14 -15.34 16.20
CA GLY A 127 -13.40 -14.09 16.04
C GLY A 127 -13.98 -12.92 16.86
N ASN A 128 -15.31 -12.80 16.95
CA ASN A 128 -15.95 -11.79 17.79
C ASN A 128 -15.85 -12.07 19.30
N GLN A 129 -15.83 -13.35 19.70
CA GLN A 129 -15.52 -13.71 21.09
C GLN A 129 -14.08 -13.36 21.42
N PHE A 130 -13.13 -13.70 20.54
CA PHE A 130 -11.72 -13.37 20.69
C PHE A 130 -11.51 -11.86 20.77
N LEU A 131 -12.08 -11.08 19.86
CA LEU A 131 -12.00 -9.61 19.84
C LEU A 131 -12.34 -8.98 21.20
N ARG A 132 -13.37 -9.49 21.90
CA ARG A 132 -13.80 -8.97 23.21
C ARG A 132 -12.80 -9.23 24.33
N THR A 133 -11.88 -10.16 24.15
CA THR A 133 -10.79 -10.43 25.11
C THR A 133 -9.57 -9.55 24.88
N GLN A 134 -9.53 -8.80 23.78
CA GLN A 134 -8.38 -8.00 23.37
C GLN A 134 -8.52 -6.53 23.78
N PRO A 135 -7.41 -5.80 23.96
CA PRO A 135 -7.38 -4.39 24.32
C PRO A 135 -7.71 -3.45 23.14
N TYR A 136 -8.75 -3.77 22.36
CA TYR A 136 -9.26 -2.97 21.24
C TYR A 136 -10.63 -2.37 21.60
N GLN A 137 -11.13 -1.43 20.79
CA GLN A 137 -12.54 -1.03 20.84
C GLN A 137 -13.35 -1.97 19.94
N PRO A 138 -14.11 -2.92 20.49
CA PRO A 138 -14.75 -3.96 19.69
C PRO A 138 -15.94 -3.39 18.92
N SER A 139 -15.97 -3.66 17.61
CA SER A 139 -17.12 -3.39 16.72
C SER A 139 -17.65 -4.71 16.18
N SER A 140 -18.92 -5.01 16.41
CA SER A 140 -19.56 -6.23 15.91
C SER A 140 -20.43 -5.91 14.70
N PHE A 141 -20.31 -6.71 13.65
CA PHE A 141 -21.07 -6.55 12.42
C PHE A 141 -21.91 -7.80 12.14
N ASP A 142 -23.13 -7.63 11.63
CA ASP A 142 -24.02 -8.76 11.35
C ASP A 142 -23.61 -9.54 10.08
N ALA A 143 -22.93 -8.88 9.14
CA ALA A 143 -22.54 -9.44 7.85
C ALA A 143 -21.15 -8.98 7.41
N MET A 144 -20.49 -9.82 6.60
CA MET A 144 -19.13 -9.57 6.08
C MET A 144 -19.04 -8.29 5.25
N ASP A 145 -19.99 -8.04 4.35
CA ASP A 145 -19.96 -6.87 3.46
C ASP A 145 -19.97 -5.55 4.25
N GLY A 146 -20.75 -5.48 5.33
CA GLY A 146 -20.77 -4.30 6.21
C GLY A 146 -19.45 -4.11 6.97
N ALA A 147 -18.83 -5.20 7.40
CA ALA A 147 -17.53 -5.14 8.07
C ALA A 147 -16.40 -4.70 7.11
N LEU A 148 -16.41 -5.20 5.87
CA LEU A 148 -15.45 -4.81 4.84
C LEU A 148 -15.64 -3.36 4.40
N ALA A 149 -16.89 -2.88 4.28
CA ALA A 149 -17.19 -1.48 3.99
C ALA A 149 -16.68 -0.56 5.11
N ALA A 150 -16.98 -0.88 6.37
CA ALA A 150 -16.48 -0.14 7.52
C ALA A 150 -14.94 -0.10 7.59
N LEU A 151 -14.27 -1.18 7.18
CA LEU A 151 -12.80 -1.22 7.08
C LEU A 151 -12.30 -0.32 5.94
N ALA A 152 -12.93 -0.37 4.77
CA ALA A 152 -12.56 0.44 3.61
C ALA A 152 -12.78 1.95 3.84
N GLU A 153 -13.84 2.31 4.57
CA GLU A 153 -14.17 3.69 4.93
C GLU A 153 -13.35 4.21 6.12
N GLY A 154 -12.61 3.32 6.80
CA GLY A 154 -11.77 3.66 7.94
C GLY A 154 -12.54 3.87 9.25
N GLU A 155 -13.80 3.40 9.33
CA GLU A 155 -14.57 3.38 10.58
C GLU A 155 -13.96 2.40 11.60
N ILE A 156 -13.38 1.30 11.10
CA ILE A 156 -12.55 0.39 11.86
C ILE A 156 -11.13 0.37 11.28
N SER A 157 -10.14 0.19 12.16
CA SER A 157 -8.71 0.12 11.79
C SER A 157 -8.24 -1.31 11.49
N GLY A 158 -9.07 -2.31 11.78
CA GLY A 158 -8.77 -3.72 11.50
C GLY A 158 -10.01 -4.59 11.61
N LEU A 159 -9.96 -5.77 11.00
CA LEU A 159 -11.03 -6.76 11.00
C LEU A 159 -10.45 -8.13 11.35
N ILE A 160 -10.95 -8.76 12.41
CA ILE A 160 -10.52 -10.11 12.82
C ILE A 160 -11.37 -11.15 12.09
N LEU A 161 -10.69 -12.03 11.35
CA LEU A 161 -11.27 -13.13 10.58
C LEU A 161 -10.39 -14.37 10.68
N ASP A 162 -10.98 -15.50 10.31
CA ASP A 162 -10.24 -16.72 10.01
C ASP A 162 -9.24 -16.48 8.87
N GLU A 163 -8.05 -17.06 8.97
CA GLU A 163 -6.98 -16.90 7.97
C GLU A 163 -7.42 -17.21 6.53
N PRO A 164 -8.08 -18.35 6.21
CA PRO A 164 -8.50 -18.62 4.83
C PRO A 164 -9.48 -17.56 4.31
N THR A 165 -10.41 -17.07 5.13
CA THR A 165 -11.37 -16.03 4.76
C THR A 165 -10.68 -14.68 4.57
N ALA A 166 -9.76 -14.32 5.48
CA ALA A 166 -8.96 -13.11 5.36
C ALA A 166 -8.11 -13.12 4.07
N LYS A 167 -7.44 -14.24 3.77
CA LYS A 167 -6.67 -14.43 2.53
C LYS A 167 -7.54 -14.32 1.29
N TYR A 168 -8.72 -14.95 1.31
CA TYR A 168 -9.65 -14.86 0.20
C TYR A 168 -10.04 -13.40 -0.10
N HIS A 169 -10.47 -12.63 0.91
CA HIS A 169 -10.85 -11.23 0.70
C HIS A 169 -9.67 -10.34 0.30
N ALA A 170 -8.49 -10.53 0.89
CA ALA A 170 -7.28 -9.82 0.48
C ALA A 170 -6.83 -10.16 -0.95
N SER A 171 -7.17 -11.36 -1.46
CA SER A 171 -6.90 -11.73 -2.85
C SER A 171 -7.85 -11.07 -3.85
N LEU A 172 -9.06 -10.70 -3.42
CA LEU A 172 -10.06 -10.04 -4.25
C LEU A 172 -9.82 -8.53 -4.34
N ASP A 173 -9.36 -7.92 -3.25
CA ASP A 173 -9.07 -6.49 -3.18
C ASP A 173 -7.68 -6.24 -2.56
N PRO A 174 -6.70 -5.78 -3.36
CA PRO A 174 -5.33 -5.55 -2.91
C PRO A 174 -5.20 -4.35 -1.96
N THR A 175 -6.28 -3.58 -1.73
CA THR A 175 -6.29 -2.53 -0.72
C THR A 175 -6.38 -3.08 0.70
N PHE A 176 -6.93 -4.30 0.87
CA PHE A 176 -6.92 -5.00 2.14
C PHE A 176 -5.59 -5.70 2.35
N LEU A 177 -5.02 -5.50 3.53
CA LEU A 177 -3.72 -6.05 3.90
C LEU A 177 -3.88 -7.03 5.04
N LEU A 178 -3.27 -8.21 4.89
CA LEU A 178 -3.07 -9.13 6.00
C LEU A 178 -1.91 -8.61 6.85
N VAL A 179 -2.15 -8.51 8.15
CA VAL A 179 -1.27 -7.84 9.10
C VAL A 179 -1.00 -8.73 10.29
N GLY A 180 0.24 -8.73 10.76
CA GLY A 180 0.68 -9.46 11.94
C GLY A 180 0.79 -10.96 11.72
N GLU A 181 1.04 -11.67 12.82
CA GLU A 181 1.01 -13.14 12.85
C GLU A 181 -0.39 -13.65 13.19
N ARG A 182 -0.58 -14.97 13.07
CA ARG A 182 -1.82 -15.63 13.48
C ARG A 182 -2.10 -15.33 14.95
N LEU A 183 -3.29 -14.78 15.22
CA LEU A 183 -3.69 -14.33 16.55
C LEU A 183 -3.96 -15.50 17.50
N ASN A 184 -4.48 -16.60 16.97
CA ASN A 184 -4.70 -17.85 17.67
C ASN A 184 -4.60 -19.02 16.70
N ARG A 185 -4.78 -20.24 17.22
CA ARG A 185 -4.93 -21.45 16.43
C ARG A 185 -6.25 -22.10 16.76
N GLU A 186 -7.09 -22.26 15.74
CA GLU A 186 -8.34 -22.99 15.79
C GLU A 186 -8.26 -24.09 14.72
N ASP A 187 -8.51 -25.34 15.12
CA ASP A 187 -8.56 -26.46 14.18
C ASP A 187 -10.01 -26.67 13.73
N TYR A 188 -10.24 -26.77 12.43
CA TYR A 188 -11.57 -27.05 11.87
C TYR A 188 -11.96 -28.51 12.07
N GLY A 189 -13.24 -28.75 12.36
CA GLY A 189 -13.78 -30.09 12.58
C GLY A 189 -15.20 -30.26 12.06
N ILE A 190 -15.59 -31.52 11.85
CA ILE A 190 -16.95 -31.91 11.51
C ILE A 190 -17.63 -32.36 12.80
N ALA A 191 -18.69 -31.66 13.21
CA ALA A 191 -19.45 -32.01 14.39
C ALA A 191 -20.43 -33.16 14.10
N VAL A 192 -20.57 -34.08 15.04
CA VAL A 192 -21.56 -35.17 15.04
C VAL A 192 -22.36 -35.14 16.35
N GLN A 193 -23.51 -35.81 16.37
CA GLN A 193 -24.31 -35.93 17.59
C GLN A 193 -23.52 -36.64 18.69
N GLU A 194 -23.62 -36.12 19.92
CA GLU A 194 -22.99 -36.73 21.08
C GLU A 194 -23.45 -38.19 21.26
N GLY A 195 -22.50 -39.11 21.38
CA GLY A 195 -22.75 -40.54 21.51
C GLY A 195 -22.71 -41.34 20.20
N ASP A 196 -22.79 -40.70 19.03
CA ASP A 196 -22.71 -41.40 17.74
C ASP A 196 -21.25 -41.71 17.35
N ARG A 197 -20.73 -42.77 17.97
CA ARG A 197 -19.34 -43.21 17.72
C ARG A 197 -19.13 -43.82 16.34
N VAL A 198 -20.16 -44.45 15.77
CA VAL A 198 -20.06 -45.12 14.47
C VAL A 198 -19.83 -44.09 13.37
N LEU A 199 -20.62 -43.00 13.38
CA LEU A 199 -20.43 -41.92 12.42
C LEU A 199 -19.11 -41.19 12.63
N LEU A 200 -18.74 -40.91 13.89
CA LEU A 200 -17.48 -40.25 14.24
C LEU A 200 -16.27 -41.03 13.70
N GLU A 201 -16.21 -42.34 13.96
CA GLU A 201 -15.12 -43.20 13.49
C GLU A 201 -15.08 -43.29 11.97
N SER A 202 -16.25 -43.39 11.32
CA SER A 202 -16.35 -43.40 9.87
C SER A 202 -15.78 -42.12 9.26
N ILE A 203 -16.17 -40.94 9.77
CA ILE A 203 -15.68 -39.65 9.30
C ILE A 203 -14.17 -39.54 9.49
N ASN A 204 -13.68 -39.84 10.70
CA ASN A 204 -12.25 -39.74 11.00
C ASN A 204 -11.40 -40.67 10.14
N ARG A 205 -11.85 -41.91 9.90
CA ARG A 205 -11.18 -42.83 8.98
C ARG A 205 -11.11 -42.25 7.56
N THR A 206 -12.23 -41.72 7.04
CA THR A 206 -12.25 -41.10 5.71
C THR A 206 -11.33 -39.88 5.63
N LEU A 207 -11.30 -39.01 6.64
CA LEU A 207 -10.39 -37.85 6.65
C LEU A 207 -8.91 -38.29 6.62
N LEU A 208 -8.55 -39.35 7.35
CA LEU A 208 -7.20 -39.93 7.31
C LEU A 208 -6.86 -40.50 5.93
N GLU A 209 -7.79 -41.21 5.28
CA GLU A 209 -7.61 -41.72 3.91
C GLU A 209 -7.42 -40.58 2.89
N LEU A 210 -8.20 -39.50 3.01
CA LEU A 210 -8.06 -38.31 2.17
C LEU A 210 -6.70 -37.61 2.38
N GLN A 211 -6.22 -37.56 3.62
CA GLN A 211 -4.90 -37.01 3.95
C GLN A 211 -3.77 -37.85 3.36
N GLN A 212 -3.83 -39.17 3.49
CA GLN A 212 -2.83 -40.09 2.90
C GLN A 212 -2.76 -39.98 1.37
N ARG A 213 -3.91 -39.68 0.75
CA ARG A 213 -4.03 -39.45 -0.71
C ARG A 213 -3.65 -38.02 -1.14
N ASN A 214 -3.19 -37.16 -0.23
CA ASN A 214 -2.85 -35.76 -0.48
C ASN A 214 -4.01 -34.90 -1.04
N ILE A 215 -5.27 -35.30 -0.82
CA ILE A 215 -6.44 -34.56 -1.33
C ILE A 215 -6.54 -33.16 -0.72
N PHE A 216 -6.16 -32.99 0.56
CA PHE A 216 -6.16 -31.67 1.20
C PHE A 216 -5.19 -30.69 0.52
N ALA A 217 -4.03 -31.15 0.07
CA ALA A 217 -3.09 -30.31 -0.66
C ALA A 217 -3.62 -29.92 -2.05
N GLU A 218 -4.38 -30.81 -2.71
CA GLU A 218 -5.06 -30.49 -3.97
C GLU A 218 -6.16 -29.45 -3.78
N LEU A 219 -6.97 -29.59 -2.73
CA LEU A 219 -8.01 -28.63 -2.37
C LEU A 219 -7.41 -27.27 -2.03
N ASP A 220 -6.32 -27.23 -1.27
CA ASP A 220 -5.62 -25.98 -0.93
C ASP A 220 -5.12 -25.25 -2.18
N ARG A 221 -4.49 -25.96 -3.12
CA ARG A 221 -4.07 -25.37 -4.40
C ARG A 221 -5.24 -24.87 -5.23
N ARG A 222 -6.32 -25.63 -5.29
CA ARG A 222 -7.49 -25.29 -6.11
C ARG A 222 -8.20 -24.03 -5.61
N TRP A 223 -8.33 -23.89 -4.29
CA TRP A 223 -9.18 -22.85 -3.69
C TRP A 223 -8.39 -21.66 -3.14
N PHE A 224 -7.13 -21.83 -2.75
CA PHE A 224 -6.33 -20.78 -2.11
C PHE A 224 -5.05 -20.42 -2.88
N GLN A 225 -4.77 -21.07 -4.02
CA GLN A 225 -3.64 -20.75 -4.92
C GLN A 225 -2.28 -20.60 -4.22
N GLN A 226 -2.02 -21.31 -3.11
CA GLN A 226 -0.72 -21.29 -2.45
C GLN A 226 0.30 -22.05 -3.30
N GLY A 227 1.03 -21.30 -4.13
CA GLY A 227 2.11 -21.79 -4.97
C GLY A 227 2.89 -20.72 -5.75
N ALA A 228 2.63 -19.43 -5.56
CA ALA A 228 3.39 -18.35 -6.20
C ALA A 228 3.45 -17.09 -5.32
N LEU A 229 4.19 -17.18 -4.21
CA LEU A 229 4.89 -16.06 -3.58
C LEU A 229 6.25 -16.56 -3.08
#